data_AF-A0AAJ6B7M8-F1
#
_entry.id   AF-A0AAJ6B7M8-F1
#
_cell.length_a   1.000
_cell.length_b   1.000
_cell.length_c   1.000
_cell.angle_alpha   90.00
_cell.angle_beta   90.00
_cell.angle_gamma   90.00
#
_symmetry.space_group_name_H-M   'P 1'
#
loop_
_entity.id
_entity.type
_entity.pdbx_description
1 polymer ?
#
loop_
_entity_poly.entity_id
_entity_poly.type
_entity_poly.pdbx_seq_one_letter_code
_entity_poly.pdbx_strand_id
1 'polypeptide(L)'
;METILLQSITVDEFMDKVRAIIKEELKIALQQDQLLTKEGALKITGASSAVFLKAIEQGIVKPQLVKGRKKAMYLESEVLKIEVRRRRVVS
;
A
#
# COMPACT_ATOMS: atom_id res chain seq x y z
N MET A 1 9.61 -48.08 23.60
CA MET A 1 10.39 -47.33 22.61
C MET A 1 9.56 -46.14 22.20
N GLU A 2 9.92 -44.95 22.67
CA GLU A 2 9.29 -43.70 22.23
C GLU A 2 9.85 -43.36 20.84
N THR A 3 9.00 -43.34 19.82
CA THR A 3 9.36 -42.91 18.47
C THR A 3 9.04 -41.44 18.35
N ILE A 4 10.07 -40.60 18.31
CA ILE A 4 9.92 -39.21 17.87
C ILE A 4 9.59 -39.29 16.37
N LEU A 5 8.34 -39.02 16.02
CA LEU A 5 7.89 -38.85 14.64
C LEU A 5 8.63 -37.66 14.03
N LEU A 6 9.79 -37.91 13.43
CA LEU A 6 10.40 -37.00 12.46
C LEU A 6 9.44 -36.94 11.26
N GLN A 7 8.58 -35.93 11.26
CA GLN A 7 7.63 -35.67 10.17
C GLN A 7 8.45 -35.44 8.89
N SER A 8 8.56 -36.48 8.08
CA SER A 8 9.29 -36.48 6.82
C SER A 8 8.38 -35.83 5.79
N ILE A 9 8.41 -34.51 5.74
CA ILE A 9 7.63 -33.75 4.78
C ILE A 9 8.28 -33.93 3.42
N THR A 10 7.47 -34.22 2.40
CA THR A 10 7.97 -34.34 1.03
C THR A 10 8.37 -32.98 0.49
N VAL A 11 9.26 -32.95 -0.49
CA VAL A 11 9.70 -31.68 -1.11
C VAL A 11 8.51 -30.89 -1.65
N ASP A 12 7.51 -31.59 -2.21
CA ASP A 12 6.30 -30.95 -2.74
C ASP A 12 5.46 -30.30 -1.62
N GLU A 13 5.25 -31.00 -0.50
CA GLU A 13 4.53 -30.45 0.66
C GLU A 13 5.28 -29.28 1.31
N PHE A 14 6.61 -29.32 1.32
CA PHE A 14 7.43 -28.18 1.74
C PHE A 14 7.20 -26.97 0.83
N MET A 15 7.29 -27.18 -0.48
CA MET A 15 7.14 -26.10 -1.47
C MET A 15 5.73 -25.51 -1.46
N ASP A 16 4.70 -26.32 -1.26
CA ASP A 16 3.32 -25.83 -1.15
C ASP A 16 3.09 -25.02 0.12
N LYS A 17 3.66 -25.42 1.27
CA LYS A 17 3.61 -24.62 2.50
C LYS A 17 4.36 -23.30 2.35
N VAL A 18 5.56 -23.33 1.77
CA VAL A 18 6.36 -22.11 1.49
C VAL A 18 5.60 -21.17 0.56
N ARG A 19 4.99 -21.70 -0.51
CA ARG A 19 4.18 -20.92 -1.44
C ARG A 19 2.94 -20.31 -0.77
N ALA A 20 2.29 -21.05 0.13
CA ALA A 20 1.14 -20.55 0.89
C ALA A 20 1.55 -19.38 1.79
N ILE A 21 2.65 -19.53 2.55
CA ILE A 21 3.20 -18.48 3.41
C ILE A 21 3.56 -17.25 2.59
N ILE A 22 4.27 -17.41 1.46
CA ILE A 22 4.65 -16.29 0.60
C ILE A 22 3.42 -15.56 0.04
N LYS A 23 2.38 -16.29 -0.36
CA LYS A 23 1.12 -15.68 -0.86
C LYS A 23 0.41 -14.90 0.23
N GLU A 24 0.40 -15.41 1.46
CA GLU A 24 -0.22 -14.76 2.60
C GLU A 24 0.54 -13.51 3.02
N GLU A 25 1.87 -13.58 3.12
CA GLU A 25 2.75 -12.44 3.40
C GLU A 25 2.67 -11.37 2.31
N LEU A 26 2.65 -11.76 1.02
CA LEU A 26 2.42 -10.83 -0.09
C LEU A 26 1.06 -10.15 0.03
N LYS A 27 0.01 -10.90 0.41
CA LYS A 27 -1.33 -10.34 0.60
C LYS A 27 -1.36 -9.36 1.77
N ILE A 28 -0.68 -9.67 2.88
CA ILE A 28 -0.55 -8.78 4.04
C ILE A 28 0.23 -7.51 3.67
N ALA A 29 1.36 -7.64 2.98
CA ALA A 29 2.17 -6.52 2.53
C ALA A 29 1.41 -5.61 1.53
N LEU A 30 0.65 -6.21 0.60
CA LEU A 30 -0.22 -5.48 -0.33
C LEU A 30 -1.43 -4.84 0.36
N GLN A 31 -1.83 -5.31 1.54
CA GLN A 31 -2.96 -4.79 2.32
C GLN A 31 -2.59 -3.67 3.29
N GLN A 32 -1.30 -3.35 3.49
CA GLN A 32 -0.90 -2.18 4.27
C GLN A 32 -1.03 -0.90 3.43
N ASP A 33 -2.27 -0.50 3.14
CA ASP A 33 -2.54 0.81 2.57
C ASP A 33 -2.16 1.88 3.59
N GLN A 34 -1.04 2.57 3.33
CA GLN A 34 -0.48 3.50 4.28
C GLN A 34 -1.32 4.79 4.34
N LEU A 35 -1.54 5.31 5.56
CA LEU A 35 -2.10 6.64 5.74
C LEU A 35 -1.00 7.70 5.66
N LEU A 36 -1.11 8.56 4.65
CA LEU A 36 -0.19 9.65 4.36
C LEU A 36 -0.72 10.98 4.89
N THR A 37 0.17 11.90 5.27
CA THR A 37 -0.20 13.31 5.42
C THR A 37 -0.33 13.96 4.04
N LYS A 38 -0.94 15.15 3.97
CA LYS A 38 -0.99 15.94 2.72
C LYS A 38 0.41 16.12 2.13
N GLU A 39 1.39 16.45 2.98
CA GLU A 39 2.77 16.67 2.55
C GLU A 39 3.41 15.39 1.99
N GLY A 40 3.17 14.23 2.63
CA GLY A 40 3.61 12.93 2.11
C GLY A 40 2.96 12.57 0.78
N ALA A 41 1.66 12.78 0.66
CA ALA A 41 0.89 12.51 -0.55
C ALA A 41 1.37 13.35 -1.75
N LEU A 42 1.65 14.64 -1.53
CA LEU A 42 2.20 15.53 -2.57
C LEU A 42 3.61 15.11 -2.98
N LYS A 43 4.45 14.66 -2.04
CA LYS A 43 5.81 14.21 -2.33
C LYS A 43 5.82 12.94 -3.19
N ILE A 44 4.93 11.99 -2.92
CA ILE A 44 4.84 10.72 -3.66
C ILE A 44 4.28 10.94 -5.06
N THR A 45 3.20 11.71 -5.18
CA THR A 45 2.56 11.95 -6.49
C THR A 45 3.34 12.94 -7.36
N GLY A 46 4.05 13.88 -6.74
CA GLY A 46 4.60 15.03 -7.45
C GLY A 46 3.52 16.00 -7.94
N ALA A 47 2.29 15.86 -7.47
CA ALA A 47 1.19 16.75 -7.80
C ALA A 47 1.38 18.12 -7.12
N SER A 48 0.87 19.18 -7.76
CA SER A 48 0.75 20.47 -7.08
C SER A 48 -0.41 20.42 -6.08
N SER A 49 -0.38 21.29 -5.06
CA SER A 49 -1.47 21.43 -4.10
C SER A 49 -2.83 21.67 -4.75
N ALA A 50 -2.88 22.39 -5.88
CA ALA A 50 -4.12 22.66 -6.60
C ALA A 50 -4.69 21.38 -7.25
N VAL A 51 -3.84 20.55 -7.86
CA VAL A 51 -4.24 19.27 -8.46
C VAL A 51 -4.74 18.32 -7.36
N PHE A 52 -4.06 18.30 -6.22
CA PHE A 52 -4.46 17.47 -5.08
C PHE A 52 -5.82 17.87 -4.50
N LEU A 53 -6.08 19.17 -4.33
CA LEU A 53 -7.38 19.65 -3.88
C LEU A 53 -8.50 19.32 -4.87
N LYS A 54 -8.23 19.47 -6.17
CA LYS A 54 -9.17 19.05 -7.22
C LYS A 54 -9.47 17.55 -7.16
N ALA A 55 -8.48 16.71 -6.88
CA ALA A 55 -8.68 15.28 -6.71
C ALA A 55 -9.55 14.93 -5.49
N ILE A 56 -9.48 15.74 -4.43
CA ILE A 56 -10.38 15.63 -3.26
C ILE A 56 -11.81 16.02 -3.65
N GLU A 57 -12.00 17.15 -4.32
CA GLU A 57 -13.31 17.62 -4.79
C GLU A 57 -13.97 16.62 -5.75
N GLN A 58 -13.17 15.96 -6.58
CA GLN A 58 -13.62 14.91 -7.50
C GLN A 58 -13.86 13.56 -6.81
N GLY A 59 -13.57 13.44 -5.50
CA GLY A 59 -13.77 12.22 -4.74
C GLY A 59 -12.77 11.09 -5.06
N ILE A 60 -11.70 11.39 -5.81
CA ILE A 60 -10.62 10.45 -6.14
C ILE A 60 -9.81 10.14 -4.88
N VAL A 61 -9.58 11.15 -4.04
CA VAL A 61 -8.88 11.06 -2.75
C VAL A 61 -9.80 11.49 -1.63
N LYS A 62 -9.96 10.65 -0.60
CA LYS A 62 -10.84 10.92 0.53
C LYS A 62 -10.04 11.30 1.77
N PRO A 63 -10.29 12.48 2.37
CA PRO A 63 -9.68 12.84 3.64
C PRO A 63 -10.19 11.92 4.76
N GLN A 64 -9.27 11.28 5.48
CA GLN A 64 -9.52 10.43 6.62
C GLN A 64 -9.26 11.21 7.92
N LEU A 65 -10.27 11.27 8.80
CA LEU A 65 -10.12 11.84 10.14
C LEU A 65 -9.68 10.74 11.11
N VAL A 66 -8.41 10.77 11.49
CA VAL A 66 -7.83 9.80 12.43
C VAL A 66 -7.84 10.36 13.85
N LYS A 67 -8.37 9.59 14.80
CA LYS A 67 -8.42 9.98 16.22
C LYS A 67 -7.01 10.35 16.73
N GLY A 68 -6.90 11.51 17.37
CA GLY A 68 -5.63 12.02 17.89
C GLY A 68 -4.80 12.84 16.90
N ARG A 69 -5.24 12.99 15.64
CA ARG A 69 -4.60 13.91 14.68
C ARG A 69 -5.49 15.12 14.42
N LYS A 70 -4.86 16.30 14.34
CA LYS A 70 -5.54 17.57 14.00
C LYS A 70 -5.72 17.77 12.50
N LYS A 71 -4.95 17.06 11.68
CA LYS A 71 -4.97 17.15 10.21
C LYS A 71 -5.54 15.85 9.62
N ALA A 72 -6.23 15.97 8.49
CA ALA A 72 -6.68 14.83 7.72
C ALA A 72 -5.50 14.03 7.14
N MET A 73 -5.70 12.73 7.06
CA MET A 73 -4.78 11.76 6.45
C MET A 73 -5.39 11.24 5.14
N TYR A 74 -4.59 10.60 4.29
CA TYR A 74 -5.03 10.16 2.96
C TYR A 74 -4.47 8.77 2.69
N LEU A 75 -5.27 7.89 2.11
CA LEU A 75 -4.81 6.55 1.76
C LEU A 75 -3.84 6.63 0.58
N GLU A 76 -2.70 5.96 0.71
CA GLU A 76 -1.69 5.88 -0.35
C GLU A 76 -2.30 5.35 -1.66
N SER A 77 -3.13 4.31 -1.58
CA SER A 77 -3.80 3.72 -2.74
C SER A 77 -4.70 4.70 -3.51
N GLU A 78 -5.33 5.65 -2.81
CA GLU A 78 -6.15 6.68 -3.43
C GLU A 78 -5.29 7.80 -4.01
N VAL A 79 -4.26 8.21 -3.27
CA VAL A 79 -3.33 9.26 -3.66
C VAL A 79 -2.59 8.89 -4.95
N LEU A 80 -2.20 7.63 -5.12
CA LEU A 80 -1.53 7.13 -6.33
C LEU A 80 -2.40 7.18 -7.60
N LYS A 81 -3.73 7.37 -7.48
CA LYS A 81 -4.64 7.53 -8.62
C LYS A 81 -4.61 8.94 -9.21
N ILE A 82 -3.92 9.90 -8.58
CA ILE A 82 -3.81 11.25 -9.11
C ILE A 82 -2.92 11.23 -10.37
N GLU A 83 -3.54 11.46 -11.52
CA GLU A 83 -2.82 11.60 -12.78
C GLU A 83 -2.06 12.92 -12.83
N VAL A 84 -0.75 12.87 -12.64
CA VAL A 84 0.12 14.03 -12.82
C VAL A 84 0.69 13.98 -14.23
N ARG A 85 0.22 14.88 -15.12
CA ARG A 85 0.87 15.10 -16.42
C ARG A 85 2.28 15.64 -16.17
N ARG A 86 3.27 14.75 -16.08
CA ARG A 86 4.68 15.13 -16.13
C ARG A 86 4.89 15.80 -17.49
N ARG A 87 5.13 17.11 -17.52
CA ARG A 87 5.73 17.73 -18.70
C ARG A 87 7.05 17.01 -18.92
N ARG A 88 7.15 16.19 -19.97
CA ARG A 88 8.46 15.72 -20.43
C ARG A 88 9.25 16.98 -20.75
N VAL A 89 10.26 17.28 -19.92
CA VAL A 89 11.32 18.19 -20.32
C VAL A 89 12.08 17.42 -21.39
N VAL A 90 11.74 17.65 -22.65
CA VAL A 90 12.55 17.20 -23.76
C VAL A 90 13.82 18.04 -23.67
N SER A 91 14.91 17.40 -23.24
CA SER A 91 16.26 17.97 -23.26
C SER A 91 16.82 17.83 -24.67
#